data_AF-A0A971NJK1-F1
#
_entry.id   AF-A0A971NJK1-F1
#
_cell.length_a   1.000
_cell.length_b   1.000
_cell.length_c   1.000
_cell.angle_alpha   90.00
_cell.angle_beta   90.00
_cell.angle_gamma   90.00
#
_symmetry.space_group_name_H-M   'P 1'
#
loop_
_entity.id
_entity.type
_entity.pdbx_description
1 polymer ?
#
loop_
_entity_poly.entity_id
_entity_poly.type
_entity_poly.pdbx_seq_one_letter_code
_entity_poly.pdbx_strand_id
1 'polypeptide(L)'
;METLQIITAVIISAAFMLLLWSIKALLMRLAARAEATRDGFILTGTVSAAELENTVRCLLWKRSRLGQNFDIVILDEGLDEEKRQMAEIFSRENSCVKIISCRNKDNSE
;
A
#
# COMPACT_ATOMS: atom_id res chain seq x y z
N MET A 1 -40.34 -41.19 8.75
CA MET A 1 -40.11 -40.01 7.88
C MET A 1 -39.44 -38.86 8.62
N GLU A 2 -39.68 -38.69 9.93
CA GLU A 2 -39.13 -37.58 10.74
C GLU A 2 -37.60 -37.61 10.89
N THR A 3 -37.00 -38.79 11.02
CA THR A 3 -35.53 -38.95 11.11
C THR A 3 -34.81 -38.46 9.86
N LEU A 4 -35.38 -38.68 8.67
CA LEU A 4 -34.82 -38.20 7.41
C LEU A 4 -34.80 -36.66 7.36
N GLN A 5 -35.85 -36.00 7.83
CA GLN A 5 -35.93 -34.54 7.88
C GLN A 5 -34.90 -33.96 8.85
N ILE A 6 -34.73 -34.57 10.02
CA ILE A 6 -33.73 -34.15 11.02
C ILE A 6 -32.32 -34.28 10.45
N ILE A 7 -31.99 -35.41 9.84
CA ILE A 7 -30.67 -35.64 9.21
C ILE A 7 -30.42 -34.62 8.11
N THR A 8 -31.42 -34.36 7.25
CA THR A 8 -31.30 -33.41 6.15
C THR A 8 -31.08 -31.99 6.66
N ALA A 9 -31.82 -31.58 7.71
CA ALA A 9 -31.64 -30.27 8.34
C ALA A 9 -30.24 -30.10 8.93
N VAL A 10 -29.72 -31.11 9.62
CA VAL A 10 -28.35 -31.09 10.20
C VAL A 10 -27.30 -30.96 9.10
N ILE A 11 -27.43 -31.72 8.01
CA ILE A 11 -26.51 -31.65 6.87
C ILE A 11 -26.53 -30.26 6.23
N ILE A 12 -27.71 -29.69 6.02
CA ILE A 12 -27.85 -28.34 5.44
C ILE A 12 -27.20 -27.30 6.36
N SER A 13 -27.48 -27.33 7.67
CA SER A 13 -26.88 -26.39 8.62
C SER A 13 -25.35 -26.51 8.66
N ALA A 14 -24.81 -27.73 8.66
CA ALA A 14 -23.37 -27.96 8.61
C ALA A 14 -22.75 -27.44 7.30
N ALA A 15 -23.43 -27.63 6.16
CA ALA A 15 -22.99 -27.11 4.87
C ALA A 15 -22.94 -25.56 4.86
N PHE A 16 -23.95 -24.90 5.43
CA PHE A 16 -23.94 -23.44 5.57
C PHE A 16 -22.80 -22.95 6.48
N MET A 17 -22.54 -23.65 7.58
CA MET A 17 -21.47 -23.30 8.49
C MET A 17 -20.08 -23.41 7.81
N LEU A 18 -19.85 -24.47 7.03
CA LEU A 18 -18.64 -24.65 6.23
C LEU A 18 -18.51 -23.59 5.13
N LEU A 19 -19.62 -23.22 4.50
CA LEU A 19 -19.65 -22.19 3.46
C LEU A 19 -19.28 -20.82 4.03
N LEU A 20 -19.88 -20.43 5.16
CA LEU A 20 -19.54 -19.19 5.87
C LEU A 20 -18.08 -19.19 6.33
N TRP A 21 -17.57 -20.31 6.80
CA TRP A 21 -16.16 -20.45 7.17
C TRP A 21 -15.24 -20.25 5.96
N SER A 22 -15.59 -20.83 4.82
CA SER A 22 -14.83 -20.71 3.58
C SER A 22 -14.79 -19.28 3.07
N ILE A 23 -15.93 -18.56 3.12
CA ILE A 23 -16.00 -17.13 2.78
C ILE A 23 -15.12 -16.31 3.72
N LYS A 24 -15.19 -16.55 5.04
CA LYS A 24 -14.35 -15.85 6.03
C LYS A 24 -12.86 -16.08 5.75
N ALA A 25 -12.46 -17.32 5.47
CA ALA A 25 -11.08 -17.66 5.14
C ALA A 25 -10.61 -16.99 3.83
N LEU A 26 -11.49 -16.93 2.82
CA LEU A 26 -11.21 -16.25 1.56
C LEU A 26 -11.01 -14.74 1.77
N LEU A 27 -11.91 -14.10 2.53
CA LEU A 27 -11.81 -12.68 2.87
C LEU A 27 -10.52 -12.37 3.64
N MET A 28 -10.14 -13.21 4.61
CA MET A 28 -8.86 -13.06 5.33
C MET A 28 -7.65 -13.20 4.39
N ARG A 29 -7.67 -14.15 3.44
CA ARG A 29 -6.58 -14.28 2.44
C ARG A 29 -6.51 -13.09 1.49
N LEU A 30 -7.66 -12.56 1.06
CA LEU A 30 -7.72 -11.37 0.21
C LEU A 30 -7.20 -10.13 0.96
N ALA A 31 -7.58 -9.97 2.22
CA ALA A 31 -7.07 -8.90 3.07
C ALA A 31 -5.55 -9.01 3.29
N ALA A 32 -5.05 -10.20 3.62
CA ALA A 32 -3.62 -10.44 3.79
C ALA A 32 -2.83 -10.21 2.49
N ARG A 33 -3.43 -10.49 1.33
CA ARG A 33 -2.80 -10.23 0.03
C ARG A 33 -2.80 -8.74 -0.32
N ALA A 34 -3.83 -8.00 0.08
CA ALA A 34 -3.90 -6.55 -0.09
C ALA A 34 -2.88 -5.80 0.81
N GLU A 35 -2.60 -6.32 2.01
CA GLU A 35 -1.52 -5.81 2.88
C GLU A 35 -0.11 -6.08 2.33
N ALA A 36 0.04 -7.14 1.51
CA ALA A 36 1.32 -7.52 0.92
C ALA A 36 1.74 -6.68 -0.30
N THR A 37 0.79 -6.00 -0.95
CA THR A 37 1.08 -5.02 -2.02
C THR A 37 1.38 -3.66 -1.40
N ARG A 38 2.63 -3.46 -0.96
CA ARG A 38 3.16 -2.12 -0.76
C ARG A 38 3.37 -1.50 -2.14
N ASP A 39 2.37 -0.79 -2.63
CA ASP A 39 2.55 0.05 -3.80
C ASP A 39 3.66 1.08 -3.48
N GLY A 40 4.62 1.22 -4.38
CA GLY A 40 5.71 2.16 -4.27
C GLY A 40 5.52 3.24 -5.33
N PHE A 41 5.24 4.48 -4.92
CA PHE A 41 5.20 5.59 -5.87
C PHE A 41 6.61 6.15 -6.02
N ILE A 42 7.16 6.08 -7.23
CA ILE A 42 8.45 6.69 -7.57
C ILE A 42 8.18 8.08 -8.13
N LEU A 43 8.62 9.11 -7.43
CA LEU A 43 8.61 10.49 -7.94
C LEU A 43 9.99 10.85 -8.48
N THR A 44 10.07 11.16 -9.76
CA THR A 44 11.28 11.64 -10.44
C THR A 44 11.35 13.16 -10.40
N GLY A 45 12.55 13.73 -10.23
CA GLY A 45 12.79 15.17 -9.98
C GLY A 45 12.45 16.14 -11.13
N THR A 46 11.88 15.66 -12.24
CA THR A 46 11.53 16.44 -13.44
C THR A 46 10.40 17.45 -13.20
N VAL A 47 9.63 17.28 -12.13
CA VAL A 47 8.48 18.14 -11.78
C VAL A 47 8.89 19.33 -10.92
N SER A 48 8.12 20.43 -10.93
CA SER A 48 8.39 21.61 -10.10
C SER A 48 8.32 21.30 -8.58
N ALA A 49 8.96 22.11 -7.73
CA ALA A 49 8.94 21.89 -6.28
C ALA A 49 7.51 21.91 -5.71
N ALA A 50 6.69 22.89 -6.11
CA ALA A 50 5.29 23.00 -5.68
C ALA A 50 4.45 21.77 -6.09
N GLU A 51 4.71 21.20 -7.26
CA GLU A 51 4.00 20.04 -7.76
C GLU A 51 4.43 18.75 -7.06
N LEU A 52 5.72 18.64 -6.72
CA LEU A 52 6.24 17.58 -5.85
C LEU A 52 5.58 17.63 -4.47
N GLU A 53 5.51 18.81 -3.85
CA GLU A 53 4.87 19.00 -2.55
C GLU A 53 3.41 18.58 -2.55
N ASN A 54 2.64 19.06 -3.53
CA ASN A 54 1.23 18.73 -3.67
C ASN A 54 1.01 17.23 -3.89
N THR A 55 1.88 16.59 -4.68
CA THR A 55 1.78 15.15 -4.94
C THR A 55 2.07 14.35 -3.67
N VAL A 56 3.13 14.69 -2.93
CA VAL A 56 3.47 14.02 -1.67
C VAL A 56 2.37 14.24 -0.63
N ARG A 57 1.83 15.47 -0.48
CA ARG A 57 0.71 15.74 0.42
C ARG A 57 -0.56 14.97 0.04
N CYS A 58 -0.89 14.90 -1.25
CA CYS A 58 -2.04 14.14 -1.74
C CYS A 58 -1.90 12.64 -1.43
N LEU A 59 -0.70 12.09 -1.62
CA LEU A 59 -0.38 10.70 -1.27
C LEU A 59 -0.47 10.47 0.25
N LEU A 60 0.11 11.33 1.07
CA LEU A 60 -0.01 11.23 2.53
C LEU A 60 -1.47 11.30 3.00
N TRP A 61 -2.28 12.17 2.39
CA TRP A 61 -3.72 12.25 2.67
C TRP A 61 -4.45 10.97 2.28
N LYS A 62 -4.16 10.37 1.11
CA LYS A 62 -4.74 9.08 0.69
C LYS A 62 -4.39 7.98 1.69
N ARG A 63 -3.14 7.90 2.15
CA ARG A 63 -2.72 6.95 3.18
C ARG A 63 -3.50 7.14 4.49
N SER A 64 -3.59 8.38 4.97
CA SER A 64 -4.29 8.70 6.23
C SER A 64 -5.80 8.43 6.17
N ARG A 65 -6.46 8.70 5.04
CA ARG A 65 -7.92 8.71 4.96
C ARG A 65 -8.54 7.48 4.31
N LEU A 66 -7.81 6.80 3.42
CA LEU A 66 -8.25 5.56 2.76
C LEU A 66 -7.66 4.30 3.41
N GLY A 67 -6.78 4.44 4.40
CA GLY A 67 -6.15 3.31 5.10
C GLY A 67 -5.20 2.49 4.21
N GLN A 68 -4.76 3.05 3.07
CA GLN A 68 -3.87 2.36 2.15
C GLN A 68 -2.42 2.42 2.65
N ASN A 69 -1.77 1.25 2.76
CA ASN A 69 -0.38 1.15 3.18
C ASN A 69 0.55 1.08 1.96
N PHE A 70 1.13 2.22 1.59
CA PHE A 70 2.09 2.32 0.49
C PHE A 70 3.28 3.19 0.89
N ASP A 71 4.47 2.85 0.38
CA ASP A 71 5.69 3.62 0.62
C ASP A 71 5.84 4.66 -0.51
N ILE A 72 6.26 5.88 -0.17
CA ILE A 72 6.52 6.96 -1.13
C ILE A 72 8.04 7.02 -1.31
N VAL A 73 8.52 6.81 -2.52
CA VAL A 73 9.95 6.82 -2.85
C VAL A 73 10.24 8.03 -3.73
N ILE A 74 11.08 8.94 -3.24
CA ILE A 74 11.55 10.10 -3.99
C ILE A 74 12.92 9.76 -4.56
N LEU A 75 13.06 9.78 -5.88
CA LEU A 75 14.31 9.49 -6.57
C LEU A 75 15.09 10.78 -6.80
N ASP A 76 16.27 10.88 -6.21
CA ASP A 76 17.20 11.99 -6.39
C ASP A 76 18.06 11.76 -7.64
N GLU A 77 17.54 12.24 -8.76
CA GLU A 77 18.19 12.36 -10.07
C GLU A 77 18.59 13.82 -10.35
N GLY A 78 19.31 14.44 -9.42
CA GLY A 78 19.66 15.86 -9.52
C GLY A 78 18.50 16.75 -9.07
N LEU A 79 17.89 16.41 -7.93
CA LEU A 79 16.93 17.32 -7.30
C LEU A 79 17.62 18.64 -6.98
N ASP A 80 16.92 19.74 -7.27
CA ASP A 80 17.34 21.07 -6.85
C ASP A 80 17.34 21.17 -5.32
N GLU A 81 18.16 22.06 -4.75
CA GLU A 81 18.42 22.13 -3.30
C GLU A 81 17.12 22.34 -2.50
N GLU A 82 16.21 23.18 -3.00
CA GLU A 82 14.89 23.38 -2.39
C GLU A 82 14.05 22.10 -2.37
N LYS A 83 14.05 21.34 -3.49
CA LYS A 83 13.30 20.08 -3.58
C LYS A 83 13.89 19.04 -2.64
N ARG A 84 15.23 19.02 -2.50
CA ARG A 84 15.97 18.11 -1.61
C ARG A 84 15.62 18.36 -0.15
N GLN A 85 15.68 19.62 0.29
CA GLN A 85 15.31 20.00 1.66
C GLN A 85 13.85 19.64 1.97
N MET A 86 12.95 19.89 1.03
CA MET A 86 11.55 19.53 1.19
C MET A 86 11.33 18.00 1.29
N ALA A 87 12.00 17.23 0.44
CA ALA A 87 11.96 15.77 0.51
C ALA A 87 12.50 15.25 1.86
N GLU A 88 13.58 15.84 2.38
CA GLU A 88 14.15 15.50 3.69
C GLU A 88 13.19 15.81 4.85
N ILE A 89 12.51 16.95 4.81
CA ILE A 89 11.45 17.28 5.78
C ILE A 89 10.36 16.21 5.76
N PHE A 90 9.84 15.87 4.58
CA PHE A 90 8.80 14.85 4.46
C PHE A 90 9.25 13.46 4.92
N SER A 91 10.49 13.07 4.60
CA SER A 91 11.12 11.82 5.06
C SER A 91 11.25 11.77 6.58
N ARG A 92 11.61 12.89 7.20
CA ARG A 92 11.76 12.99 8.66
C ARG A 92 10.43 12.99 9.40
N GLU A 93 9.43 13.65 8.85
CA GLU A 93 8.09 13.73 9.44
C GLU A 93 7.26 12.46 9.20
N ASN A 94 7.54 11.72 8.12
CA ASN A 94 6.74 10.58 7.71
C ASN A 94 7.64 9.36 7.40
N SER A 95 7.58 8.33 8.25
CA SER A 95 8.36 7.09 8.09
C SER A 95 8.07 6.29 6.81
N CYS A 96 7.03 6.68 6.07
CA CYS A 96 6.64 6.09 4.80
C CYS A 96 7.29 6.76 3.58
N VAL A 97 7.94 7.90 3.76
CA VAL A 97 8.65 8.60 2.68
C VAL A 97 10.11 8.22 2.76
N LYS A 98 10.68 7.76 1.65
CA LYS A 98 12.10 7.40 1.52
C LYS A 98 12.72 8.16 0.36
N ILE A 99 13.92 8.65 0.56
CA ILE A 99 14.69 9.31 -0.49
C ILE A 99 15.77 8.33 -0.93
N ILE A 100 15.84 8.05 -2.23
CA ILE A 100 16.88 7.23 -2.82
C ILE A 100 17.67 8.11 -3.77
N SER A 101 18.94 8.37 -3.46
CA SER A 101 19.84 9.07 -4.36
C SER A 101 20.37 8.08 -5.38
N CYS A 102 20.03 8.31 -6.65
CA CYS A 102 20.63 7.60 -7.77
C CYS A 102 22.03 8.16 -7.97
N ARG A 103 22.98 7.66 -7.16
CA ARG A 103 24.40 7.90 -7.42
C ARG A 103 24.72 7.16 -8.72
N ASN A 104 24.79 7.91 -9.82
CA ASN A 104 25.13 7.37 -11.13
C ASN A 104 26.46 6.63 -11.04
N LYS A 105 26.43 5.29 -11.00
CA LYS A 105 27.59 4.42 -11.18
C LYS A 105 27.75 4.19 -12.70
N ASP A 106 27.93 5.27 -13.44
CA ASP A 106 28.38 5.22 -14.83
C ASP A 106 29.22 6.48 -15.06
N ASN A 107 30.49 6.35 -14.70
CA ASN A 107 31.64 7.10 -15.23
C ASN A 107 32.89 6.67 -14.44
N SER A 108 33.39 5.47 -14.74
CA SER A 108 34.76 4.97 -14.53
C SER A 108 34.74 3.57 -15.14
N GLU A 109 35.33 3.21 -16.26
CA GLU A 109 36.32 3.77 -17.18
C GLU A 109 36.15 3.00 -18.51
#